data_AF-A0A534IGB3-F1
#
_entry.id   AF-A0A534IGB3-F1
#
_cell.length_a   1.000
_cell.length_b   1.000
_cell.length_c   1.000
_cell.angle_alpha   90.00
_cell.angle_beta   90.00
_cell.angle_gamma   90.00
#
_symmetry.space_group_name_H-M   'P 1'
#
loop_
_entity.id
_entity.type
_entity.pdbx_description
1 polymer ?
#
loop_
_entity_poly.entity_id
_entity_poly.type
_entity_poly.pdbx_seq_one_letter_code
_entity_poly.pdbx_strand_id
1 'polypeptide(L)' 'MAAPARKKVQALRVSGYVRGPCAACAKEERALVMFDDYGWGVECLACGHTERVDDVEYVEEGDITY' A
#
# COMPACT_ATOMS: atom_id res chain seq x y z
N MET A 1 15.84 -14.33 17.47
CA MET A 1 15.07 -13.07 17.39
C MET A 1 14.30 -13.13 16.08
N ALA A 2 12.96 -13.15 16.11
CA ALA A 2 12.17 -13.11 14.88
C ALA A 2 12.39 -11.75 14.23
N ALA A 3 12.79 -11.72 12.95
CA ALA A 3 12.86 -10.47 12.20
C ALA A 3 11.46 -9.81 12.19
N PRO A 4 11.36 -8.47 12.28
CA PRO A 4 10.07 -7.81 12.15
C PRO A 4 9.42 -8.25 10.84
N ALA A 5 8.12 -8.57 10.90
CA ALA A 5 7.39 -8.98 9.72
C ALA A 5 7.44 -7.83 8.70
N ARG A 6 8.07 -8.09 7.55
CA ARG A 6 8.17 -7.14 6.43
C ARG A 6 6.75 -6.71 6.05
N LYS A 7 6.47 -5.40 6.09
CA LYS A 7 5.19 -4.83 5.72
C LYS A 7 5.08 -4.80 4.20
N LYS A 8 4.41 -5.81 3.65
CA LYS A 8 4.17 -5.94 2.21
C LYS A 8 2.79 -5.41 1.86
N VAL A 9 2.67 -4.73 0.73
CA VAL A 9 1.39 -4.27 0.19
C VAL A 9 1.20 -4.71 -1.25
N GLN A 10 -0.05 -4.90 -1.66
CA GLN A 10 -0.42 -5.18 -3.04
C GLN A 10 -0.94 -3.91 -3.70
N ALA A 11 -0.30 -3.47 -4.77
CA ALA A 11 -0.68 -2.28 -5.53
C ALA A 11 -1.10 -2.67 -6.95
N LEU A 12 -2.19 -2.09 -7.45
CA LEU A 12 -2.59 -2.24 -8.84
C LEU A 12 -1.54 -1.60 -9.74
N ARG A 13 -1.02 -2.36 -10.70
CA ARG A 13 0.08 -1.93 -11.56
C ARG A 13 -0.23 -0.68 -12.38
N VAL A 14 -1.48 -0.53 -12.82
CA VAL A 14 -1.91 0.57 -13.70
C VAL A 14 -2.22 1.86 -12.93
N SER A 15 -2.80 1.77 -11.74
CA SER A 15 -3.33 2.92 -11.00
C SER A 15 -2.55 3.25 -9.72
N GLY A 16 -1.70 2.33 -9.24
CA GLY A 16 -1.03 2.45 -7.95
C GLY A 16 -1.97 2.31 -6.75
N TYR A 17 -3.23 1.89 -6.95
CA TYR A 17 -4.19 1.68 -5.85
C TYR A 17 -3.79 0.49 -4.98
N VAL A 18 -3.81 0.65 -3.65
CA VAL A 18 -3.25 -0.34 -2.71
C VAL A 18 -4.35 -1.10 -1.95
N ARG A 19 -4.36 -2.43 -2.07
CA ARG A 19 -5.36 -3.35 -1.45
C ARG A 19 -5.26 -3.44 0.06
N GLY A 20 -6.43 -3.36 0.72
CA GLY A 20 -6.61 -3.49 2.17
C GLY A 20 -7.05 -2.19 2.86
N PRO A 21 -7.31 -2.22 4.17
CA PRO A 21 -7.77 -1.06 4.92
C PRO A 21 -6.62 -0.19 5.44
N CYS A 22 -6.87 1.12 5.56
CA CYS A 22 -5.98 2.03 6.27
C CYS A 22 -5.88 1.67 7.75
N ALA A 23 -4.66 1.63 8.30
CA ALA A 23 -4.44 1.35 9.72
C ALA A 23 -5.05 2.43 10.65
N ALA A 24 -5.28 3.64 10.16
CA ALA A 24 -5.80 4.76 10.96
C ALA A 24 -7.33 4.90 10.90
N CYS A 25 -7.96 4.71 9.73
CA CYS A 25 -9.39 4.95 9.54
C CYS A 25 -10.19 3.74 8.99
N ALA A 26 -9.53 2.61 8.77
CA ALA A 26 -10.09 1.36 8.24
C ALA A 26 -10.71 1.43 6.83
N LYS A 27 -10.66 2.58 6.15
CA LYS A 27 -11.16 2.71 4.77
C LYS A 27 -10.20 2.10 3.74
N GLU A 28 -10.78 1.59 2.66
CA GLU A 28 -10.07 0.95 1.55
C GLU A 28 -9.80 1.93 0.41
N GLU A 29 -9.30 3.11 0.74
CA GLU A 29 -9.01 4.18 -0.24
C GLU A 29 -7.56 4.58 -0.06
N ARG A 30 -6.65 3.85 -0.71
CA ARG A 30 -5.20 3.98 -0.49
C ARG A 30 -4.43 3.98 -1.80
N ALA A 31 -3.39 4.81 -1.86
CA ALA A 31 -2.52 4.96 -3.00
C ALA A 31 -1.07 4.67 -2.64
N LEU A 32 -0.34 4.06 -3.58
CA LEU A 32 1.09 3.87 -3.48
C LEU A 32 1.77 5.23 -3.65
N VAL A 33 2.69 5.54 -2.73
CA VAL A 33 3.47 6.78 -2.76
C VAL A 33 4.96 6.44 -2.70
N MET A 34 5.78 7.32 -3.28
CA MET A 34 7.23 7.28 -3.17
C MET A 34 7.67 8.47 -2.33
N PHE A 35 8.52 8.22 -1.34
CA PHE A 35 9.13 9.26 -0.52
C PHE A 35 10.39 9.83 -1.19
N ASP A 36 10.88 10.97 -0.68
CA ASP A 36 12.10 11.63 -1.20
C ASP A 36 13.36 10.76 -1.16
N ASP A 37 13.46 9.83 -0.22
CA ASP A 37 14.57 8.86 -0.16
C ASP A 37 14.40 7.66 -1.10
N TYR A 38 13.46 7.72 -2.05
CA TYR A 38 13.07 6.62 -2.94
C TYR A 38 12.46 5.41 -2.22
N GLY A 39 12.18 5.52 -0.92
CA GLY A 39 11.42 4.54 -0.18
C GLY A 39 9.96 4.48 -0.63
N TRP A 40 9.37 3.28 -0.60
CA TRP A 40 7.96 3.09 -0.89
C TRP A 40 7.09 3.29 0.35
N GLY A 41 5.88 3.78 0.12
CA GLY A 41 4.87 3.95 1.15
C GLY A 41 3.46 3.78 0.61
N VAL A 42 2.50 3.80 1.51
CA VAL A 42 1.08 3.92 1.17
C VAL A 42 0.50 5.14 1.88
N GLU A 43 -0.29 5.91 1.16
CA GLU A 43 -1.09 7.00 1.69
C GLU A 43 -2.57 6.65 1.63
N CYS A 44 -3.29 6.92 2.71
CA CYS A 44 -4.75 6.86 2.70
C CYS A 44 -5.35 8.14 2.13
N LEU A 45 -6.07 7.99 1.03
CA LEU A 45 -6.75 9.07 0.33
C LEU A 45 -7.93 9.64 1.14
N ALA A 46 -8.42 8.89 2.14
CA ALA A 46 -9.56 9.31 2.95
C ALA A 46 -9.20 10.14 4.20
N CYS A 47 -8.03 9.90 4.79
CA CYS A 47 -7.60 10.60 6.02
C CYS A 47 -6.18 11.16 5.99
N GLY A 48 -5.44 10.96 4.89
CA GLY A 48 -4.07 11.43 4.72
C GLY A 48 -3.02 10.68 5.53
N HIS A 49 -3.37 9.55 6.16
CA HIS A 49 -2.39 8.75 6.90
C HIS A 49 -1.40 8.09 5.94
N THR A 50 -0.11 8.36 6.14
CA THR A 50 0.98 7.77 5.36
C THR A 50 1.81 6.83 6.22
N GLU A 51 2.22 5.71 5.65
CA GLU A 51 3.05 4.71 6.31
C GLU A 51 4.08 4.13 5.33
N ARG A 52 5.24 3.72 5.87
CA ARG A 52 6.27 3.05 5.09
C ARG A 52 5.97 1.57 4.90
N VAL A 53 6.37 1.05 3.75
CA VAL A 53 6.26 -0.36 3.42
C VAL A 53 7.63 -0.91 3.01
N ASP A 54 7.85 -2.18 3.30
CA ASP A 54 9.12 -2.85 2.99
C ASP A 54 9.16 -3.41 1.57
N ASP A 55 7.99 -3.72 1.00
CA ASP A 55 7.86 -4.39 -0.30
C ASP A 55 6.51 -4.07 -0.94
N VAL A 56 6.51 -3.95 -2.27
CA VAL A 56 5.31 -3.67 -3.07
C VAL A 56 5.15 -4.79 -4.09
N GLU A 57 4.07 -5.55 -3.97
CA GLU A 57 3.66 -6.53 -4.97
C GLU A 57 2.72 -5.85 -5.97
N TYR A 58 3.09 -5.83 -7.24
CA TYR A 58 2.26 -5.25 -8.29
C TYR A 58 1.32 -6.32 -8.87
N VAL A 59 0.01 -6.08 -8.77
CA VAL A 59 -1.05 -6.97 -9.26
C VAL A 59 -1.79 -6.34 -10.45
N GLU A 60 -2.32 -7.17 -11.36
CA GLU A 60 -3.10 -6.68 -12.50
C GLU A 60 -4.59 -6.58 -12.15
N GLU A 61 -5.37 -5.80 -12.91
CA GLU A 61 -6.83 -5.70 -12.68
C GLU A 61 -7.56 -7.03 -12.88
N GLY A 62 -6.97 -7.95 -13.66
CA GLY A 62 -7.50 -9.32 -13.84
C GLY A 62 -7.27 -10.24 -12.64
N ASP A 63 -6.33 -9.90 -11.73
CA ASP A 63 -6.10 -10.63 -10.48
C ASP A 63 -7.11 -10.23 -9.37
N ILE A 64 -8.07 -9.36 -9.69
CA ILE A 64 -9.14 -8.93 -8.79
C ILE A 64 -10.40 -9.76 -9.04
N THR A 65 -10.57 -10.85 -8.29
CA THR A 65 -11.91 -11.41 -8.07
C THR A 65 -12.68 -10.48 -7.13
N TYR A 66 -13.74 -9.86 -7.65
CA TYR A 66 -14.68 -9.02 -6.90
C TYR A 66 -15.48 -9.82 -5.87
#